data_AF-A0A8H6V159-F1
#
_entry.id   AF-A0A8H6V159-F1
#
_cell.length_a   1.000
_cell.length_b   1.000
_cell.length_c   1.000
_cell.angle_alpha   90.00
_cell.angle_beta   90.00
_cell.angle_gamma   90.00
#
_symmetry.space_group_name_H-M   'P 1'
#
loop_
_entity.id
_entity.type
_entity.pdbx_description
1 polymer ?
#
loop_
_entity_poly.entity_id
_entity_poly.type
_entity_poly.pdbx_seq_one_letter_code
_entity_poly.pdbx_strand_id
1 'polypeptide(L)'
;MKLTALASAILAVVHGALALPAKAPALDITLSQVNNTRIKAVVKNTGSEKITFVHLNFFNDSSPVKKVSLYRNATEVEFTGIKQRLRSDGLSNEALTTLAPGATYEDEFDIASTANLTQGGPITVHTQGFVPVTTNNKIAGYIPYSSNELKLEVDAAKAAAVGASIKPLDRRTKITSSCTGDRAGVLNTALRNAASIASKAADAASSGSSTLFAEYFKDTSGNIRSNVAARLKAVASEASSNGGGSTTYYCSDPYGYCDSNVLAYTLPSTNEVVNCELFYTLQGVTNDCHGQDQATTIIHEFTHAPGVYPPGTEDLGYGYSAATALSANDALNNADSYALFANAVNLNCQGQTGGQPWGQTGGQTMWDGNYQPGQTEPETEAMWDGNYQPGQTEPDTMTMWDGNYQPGQTEPDTMTMWDDNYQPGQTEPETQTTWYGFYRA
;
A
#
# COMPACT_ATOMS: atom_id res chain seq x y z
N MET A 1 -51.66 16.48 25.61
CA MET A 1 -50.59 16.39 24.60
C MET A 1 -49.26 16.44 25.32
N LYS A 2 -48.52 15.32 25.37
CA LYS A 2 -47.17 15.25 25.93
C LYS A 2 -46.18 15.46 24.78
N LEU A 3 -45.35 16.49 24.86
CA LEU A 3 -44.22 16.69 23.96
C LEU A 3 -43.03 15.86 24.48
N THR A 4 -42.66 14.83 23.74
CA THR A 4 -41.39 14.11 23.90
C THR A 4 -40.34 14.76 23.00
N ALA A 5 -39.34 15.38 23.62
CA ALA A 5 -38.14 15.87 22.94
C ALA A 5 -37.21 14.67 22.66
N LEU A 6 -36.96 14.37 21.38
CA LEU A 6 -35.95 13.43 20.94
C LEU A 6 -34.61 14.17 20.87
N ALA A 7 -33.74 13.94 21.86
CA ALA A 7 -32.35 14.35 21.79
C ALA A 7 -31.60 13.44 20.81
N SER A 8 -31.19 13.99 19.67
CA SER A 8 -30.29 13.30 18.74
C SER A 8 -28.87 13.36 19.31
N ALA A 9 -28.33 12.21 19.71
CA ALA A 9 -26.94 12.07 20.10
C ALA A 9 -26.07 12.16 18.84
N ILE A 10 -25.28 13.23 18.72
CA ILE A 10 -24.23 13.37 17.72
C ILE A 10 -23.08 12.46 18.16
N LEU A 11 -22.87 11.35 17.45
CA LEU A 11 -21.65 10.55 17.58
C LEU A 11 -20.49 11.36 17.00
N ALA A 12 -19.65 11.92 17.87
CA ALA A 12 -18.36 12.43 17.47
C ALA A 12 -17.46 11.22 17.16
N VAL A 13 -17.13 11.02 15.88
CA VAL A 13 -16.09 10.07 15.48
C VAL A 13 -14.75 10.69 15.88
N VAL A 14 -14.23 10.25 17.02
CA VAL A 14 -12.85 10.50 17.41
C VAL A 14 -11.99 9.68 16.46
N HIS A 15 -11.35 10.35 15.50
CA HIS A 15 -10.29 9.72 14.71
C HIS A 15 -9.16 9.40 15.70
N GLY A 16 -8.94 8.10 15.94
CA GLY A 16 -7.79 7.63 16.68
C GLY A 16 -6.54 8.00 15.90
N ALA A 17 -5.89 9.10 16.29
CA ALA A 17 -4.54 9.38 15.88
C ALA A 17 -3.67 8.26 16.45
N LEU A 18 -3.21 7.36 15.59
CA LEU A 18 -2.09 6.49 15.91
C LEU A 18 -0.96 7.43 16.33
N ALA A 19 -0.55 7.35 17.59
CA ALA A 19 0.56 8.12 18.10
C ALA A 19 1.82 7.64 17.37
N LEU A 20 2.16 8.30 16.27
CA LEU A 20 3.46 8.15 15.63
C LEU A 20 4.51 8.44 16.70
N PRO A 21 5.53 7.59 16.89
CA PRO A 21 6.58 7.86 17.85
C PRO A 21 7.16 9.25 17.56
N ALA A 22 7.25 10.10 18.58
CA ALA A 22 7.62 11.51 18.52
C ALA A 22 9.05 11.81 17.99
N LYS A 23 9.70 10.83 17.33
CA LYS A 23 11.07 10.85 16.83
C LYS A 23 11.24 10.24 15.43
N ALA A 24 10.18 9.78 14.76
CA ALA A 24 10.31 9.36 13.36
C ALA A 24 10.42 10.59 12.43
N PRO A 25 11.28 10.58 11.40
CA PRO A 25 11.30 11.64 10.39
C PRO A 25 9.92 11.76 9.75
N ALA A 26 9.29 12.93 9.91
CA ALA A 26 8.02 13.26 9.27
C ALA A 26 8.22 14.45 8.33
N LEU A 27 7.56 14.40 7.18
CA LEU A 27 7.41 15.56 6.33
C LEU A 27 6.20 16.36 6.82
N ASP A 28 6.42 17.61 7.19
CA ASP A 28 5.35 18.55 7.51
C ASP A 28 5.02 19.38 6.28
N ILE A 29 3.73 19.47 5.94
CA ILE A 29 3.26 20.18 4.75
C ILE A 29 2.45 21.40 5.17
N THR A 30 2.93 22.60 4.83
CA THR A 30 2.15 23.82 5.02
C THR A 30 1.47 24.22 3.71
N LEU A 31 0.14 24.18 3.68
CA LEU A 31 -0.69 24.62 2.56
C LEU A 31 -1.16 26.07 2.74
N SER A 32 -1.02 26.87 1.69
CA SER A 32 -1.47 28.26 1.64
C SER A 32 -2.12 28.59 0.29
N GLN A 33 -3.11 29.50 0.30
CA GLN A 33 -3.74 29.99 -0.92
C GLN A 33 -2.85 31.08 -1.55
N VAL A 34 -2.48 30.91 -2.82
CA VAL A 34 -1.78 31.94 -3.61
C VAL A 34 -2.82 32.84 -4.29
N ASN A 35 -3.80 32.23 -4.93
CA ASN A 35 -5.00 32.87 -5.45
C ASN A 35 -6.13 31.81 -5.51
N ASN A 36 -7.35 32.22 -5.85
CA ASN A 36 -8.53 31.38 -6.06
C ASN A 36 -8.34 29.86 -5.79
N THR A 37 -7.90 29.10 -6.80
CA THR A 37 -7.65 27.65 -6.73
C THR A 37 -6.17 27.30 -6.83
N ARG A 38 -5.28 28.30 -6.87
CA ARG A 38 -3.85 28.06 -6.84
C ARG A 38 -3.35 27.99 -5.41
N ILE A 39 -2.74 26.86 -5.09
CA ILE A 39 -2.23 26.53 -3.75
C ILE A 39 -0.72 26.43 -3.82
N LYS A 40 -0.07 26.88 -2.76
CA LYS A 40 1.34 26.62 -2.49
C LYS A 40 1.46 25.66 -1.31
N ALA A 41 2.21 24.58 -1.52
CA ALA A 41 2.66 23.67 -0.48
C ALA A 41 4.12 23.97 -0.14
N VAL A 42 4.44 24.06 1.14
CA VAL A 42 5.82 24.08 1.65
C VAL A 42 6.06 22.75 2.34
N VAL A 43 6.96 21.94 1.77
CA VAL A 43 7.32 20.62 2.30
C VAL A 43 8.57 20.76 3.16
N LYS A 44 8.50 20.35 4.43
CA LYS A 44 9.59 20.50 5.39
C LYS A 44 10.02 19.16 5.99
N ASN A 45 11.32 18.90 6.00
CA ASN A 45 11.87 17.84 6.83
C ASN A 45 11.93 18.31 8.29
N THR A 46 11.07 17.75 9.15
CA THR A 46 11.04 18.06 10.59
C THR A 46 11.92 17.13 11.44
N GLY A 47 12.46 16.07 10.83
CA GLY A 47 13.35 15.12 11.47
C GLY A 47 14.75 15.68 11.71
N SER A 48 15.55 14.90 12.46
CA SER A 48 16.94 15.20 12.79
C SER A 48 17.95 14.69 11.75
N GLU A 49 17.49 13.91 10.77
CA GLU A 49 18.34 13.28 9.76
C GLU A 49 18.02 13.78 8.36
N LYS A 50 19.00 13.67 7.45
CA LYS A 50 18.79 13.93 6.03
C LYS A 50 17.96 12.79 5.44
N ILE A 51 16.92 13.14 4.70
CA ILE A 51 16.04 12.17 4.04
C ILE A 51 16.16 12.29 2.52
N THR A 52 16.03 11.18 1.82
CA THR A 52 15.85 11.15 0.35
C THR A 52 14.63 10.30 0.05
N PHE A 53 13.71 10.84 -0.72
CA PHE A 53 12.42 10.24 -0.99
C PHE A 53 12.02 10.42 -2.46
N VAL A 54 11.09 9.58 -2.92
CA VAL A 54 10.52 9.66 -4.26
C VAL A 54 9.47 10.77 -4.28
N HIS A 55 9.63 11.78 -5.14
CA HIS A 55 8.65 12.89 -5.23
C HIS A 55 7.57 12.65 -6.29
N LEU A 56 7.65 11.56 -7.06
CA LEU A 56 6.58 11.12 -7.97
C LEU A 56 5.34 10.71 -7.16
N ASN A 57 4.16 10.99 -7.71
CA ASN A 57 2.88 10.92 -7.01
C ASN A 57 2.84 11.72 -5.68
N PHE A 58 3.66 12.78 -5.58
CA PHE A 58 3.76 13.66 -4.42
C PHE A 58 3.97 15.14 -4.88
N PHE A 59 4.30 16.04 -3.96
CA PHE A 59 4.65 17.42 -4.30
C PHE A 59 5.94 17.50 -5.12
N ASN A 60 5.94 18.38 -6.11
CA ASN A 60 6.93 18.54 -7.18
C ASN A 60 6.86 17.49 -8.32
N ASP A 61 5.89 16.57 -8.30
CA ASP A 61 5.54 15.83 -9.51
C ASP A 61 4.89 16.79 -10.53
N SER A 62 5.37 16.73 -11.77
CA SER A 62 4.85 17.52 -12.89
C SER A 62 3.57 16.94 -13.51
N SER A 63 3.29 15.66 -13.23
CA SER A 63 2.12 14.94 -13.68
C SER A 63 0.86 15.36 -12.91
N PRO A 64 -0.34 15.14 -13.48
CA PRO A 64 -1.61 15.49 -12.83
C PRO A 64 -2.00 14.46 -11.76
N VAL A 65 -1.21 14.37 -10.69
CA VAL A 65 -1.39 13.45 -9.57
C VAL A 65 -2.17 14.08 -8.42
N LYS A 66 -2.65 13.25 -7.47
CA LYS A 66 -3.46 13.72 -6.33
C LYS A 66 -2.55 14.26 -5.21
N LYS A 67 -2.17 15.53 -5.29
CA LYS A 67 -1.32 16.20 -4.26
C LYS A 67 -2.08 16.50 -2.97
N VAL A 68 -3.38 16.76 -3.06
CA VAL A 68 -4.26 17.12 -1.93
C VAL A 68 -5.64 16.51 -2.08
N SER A 69 -6.32 16.30 -0.95
CA SER A 69 -7.74 15.98 -0.88
C SER A 69 -8.56 17.25 -0.69
N LEU A 70 -9.71 17.29 -1.35
CA LEU A 70 -10.61 18.44 -1.40
C LEU A 70 -11.96 18.01 -0.84
N TYR A 71 -12.52 18.77 0.10
CA TYR A 71 -13.80 18.43 0.72
C TYR A 71 -14.80 19.57 0.60
N ARG A 72 -16.03 19.21 0.22
CA ARG A 72 -17.20 20.08 0.28
C ARG A 72 -18.22 19.43 1.18
N ASN A 73 -18.57 20.09 2.29
CA ASN A 73 -19.51 19.56 3.28
C ASN A 73 -19.17 18.12 3.73
N ALA A 74 -17.88 17.85 4.00
CA ALA A 74 -17.33 16.53 4.35
C ALA A 74 -17.40 15.43 3.28
N THR A 75 -17.89 15.73 2.07
CA THR A 75 -17.77 14.83 0.91
C THR A 75 -16.51 15.20 0.13
N GLU A 76 -15.66 14.23 -0.16
CA GLU A 76 -14.48 14.46 -0.99
C GLU A 76 -14.92 14.79 -2.42
N VAL A 77 -14.34 15.85 -2.99
CA VAL A 77 -14.52 16.22 -4.38
C VAL A 77 -13.70 15.23 -5.23
N GLU A 78 -14.33 14.69 -6.27
CA GLU A 78 -13.70 13.73 -7.16
C GLU A 78 -12.40 14.26 -7.76
N PHE A 79 -11.35 13.45 -7.64
CA PHE A 79 -10.07 13.66 -8.31
C PHE A 79 -10.14 13.16 -9.74
N THR A 80 -9.71 13.97 -10.71
CA THR A 80 -9.83 13.68 -12.15
C THR A 80 -8.49 13.50 -12.86
N GLY A 81 -7.38 13.39 -12.11
CA GLY A 81 -6.05 13.16 -12.65
C GLY A 81 -5.68 11.66 -12.78
N ILE A 82 -4.38 11.36 -12.76
CA ILE A 82 -3.83 10.00 -12.91
C ILE A 82 -3.46 9.36 -11.56
N LYS A 83 -3.43 8.03 -11.57
CA LYS A 83 -2.84 7.14 -10.54
C LYS A 83 -1.67 6.41 -11.16
N GLN A 84 -0.51 6.38 -10.53
CA GLN A 84 0.74 5.93 -11.17
C GLN A 84 1.28 4.68 -10.49
N ARG A 85 1.77 3.71 -11.26
CA ARG A 85 2.64 2.67 -10.72
C ARG A 85 4.11 3.10 -10.84
N LEU A 86 4.77 3.31 -9.72
CA LEU A 86 6.20 3.63 -9.70
C LEU A 86 7.08 2.38 -9.71
N ARG A 87 8.27 2.44 -10.30
CA ARG A 87 9.29 1.41 -10.14
C ARG A 87 9.87 1.46 -8.72
N SER A 88 10.16 0.31 -8.11
CA SER A 88 10.68 0.21 -6.74
C SER A 88 12.22 0.17 -6.61
N ASP A 89 12.94 -0.10 -7.70
CA ASP A 89 14.41 -0.22 -7.76
C ASP A 89 14.97 0.53 -8.98
N GLY A 90 16.26 0.83 -9.01
CA GLY A 90 16.87 1.58 -10.12
C GLY A 90 16.25 2.96 -10.32
N LEU A 91 15.87 3.62 -9.22
CA LEU A 91 15.33 4.98 -9.22
C LEU A 91 16.38 5.96 -9.74
N SER A 92 15.98 6.84 -10.64
CA SER A 92 16.87 7.89 -11.15
C SER A 92 16.88 9.06 -10.17
N ASN A 93 17.95 9.87 -10.19
CA ASN A 93 17.99 11.10 -9.38
C ASN A 93 16.90 12.10 -9.78
N GLU A 94 16.33 11.99 -10.98
CA GLU A 94 15.26 12.88 -11.47
C GLU A 94 13.94 12.65 -10.74
N ALA A 95 13.73 11.47 -10.17
CA ALA A 95 12.54 11.14 -9.36
C ALA A 95 12.73 11.36 -7.85
N LEU A 96 13.92 11.80 -7.42
CA LEU A 96 14.30 11.87 -6.01
C LEU A 96 14.46 13.30 -5.53
N THR A 97 14.03 13.54 -4.28
CA THR A 97 14.27 14.78 -3.56
C THR A 97 15.00 14.48 -2.26
N THR A 98 16.06 15.25 -1.98
CA THR A 98 16.83 15.14 -0.73
C THR A 98 16.64 16.41 0.10
N LEU A 99 16.27 16.25 1.38
CA LEU A 99 16.15 17.35 2.34
C LEU A 99 17.01 17.12 3.58
N ALA A 100 17.87 18.08 3.89
CA ALA A 100 18.55 18.15 5.18
C ALA A 100 17.55 18.44 6.32
N PRO A 101 17.91 18.17 7.59
CA PRO A 101 17.09 18.55 8.74
C PRO A 101 16.67 20.02 8.70
N GLY A 102 15.37 20.30 8.82
CA GLY A 102 14.81 21.65 8.78
C GLY A 102 14.73 22.29 7.40
N ALA A 103 15.29 21.68 6.35
CA ALA A 103 15.21 22.20 4.99
C ALA A 103 13.79 22.06 4.41
N THR A 104 13.49 22.93 3.44
CA THR A 104 12.18 23.00 2.79
C THR A 104 12.31 23.14 1.28
N TYR A 105 11.27 22.73 0.55
CA TYR A 105 11.01 23.18 -0.82
C TYR A 105 9.54 23.58 -0.97
N GLU A 106 9.23 24.31 -2.05
CA GLU A 106 7.88 24.75 -2.35
C GLU A 106 7.37 24.10 -3.64
N ASP A 107 6.07 23.84 -3.71
CA ASP A 107 5.36 23.43 -4.93
C ASP A 107 4.09 24.26 -5.07
N GLU A 108 3.87 24.85 -6.24
CA GLU A 108 2.69 25.67 -6.55
C GLU A 108 1.88 25.01 -7.67
N PHE A 109 0.61 24.71 -7.40
CA PHE A 109 -0.26 23.99 -8.31
C PHE A 109 -1.71 24.49 -8.24
N ASP A 110 -2.49 24.21 -9.27
CA ASP A 110 -3.90 24.61 -9.34
C ASP A 110 -4.83 23.41 -9.15
N ILE A 111 -5.57 23.41 -8.05
CA ILE A 111 -6.46 22.28 -7.72
C ILE A 111 -7.66 22.17 -8.67
N ALA A 112 -8.04 23.22 -9.39
CA ALA A 112 -9.09 23.15 -10.40
C ALA A 112 -8.65 22.39 -11.67
N SER A 113 -7.35 22.15 -11.84
CA SER A 113 -6.83 21.41 -12.99
C SER A 113 -7.09 19.89 -12.90
N THR A 114 -7.34 19.36 -11.69
CA THR A 114 -7.58 17.94 -11.41
C THR A 114 -8.83 17.69 -10.56
N ALA A 115 -9.73 18.68 -10.47
CA ALA A 115 -11.01 18.56 -9.79
C ALA A 115 -12.03 19.54 -10.38
N ASN A 116 -13.31 19.15 -10.44
CA ASN A 116 -14.36 20.04 -10.92
C ASN A 116 -14.80 21.02 -9.81
N LEU A 117 -14.31 22.26 -9.91
CA LEU A 117 -14.59 23.32 -8.93
C LEU A 117 -15.52 24.41 -9.46
N THR A 118 -16.20 24.18 -10.59
CA THR A 118 -17.04 25.18 -11.27
C THR A 118 -18.29 25.60 -10.49
N GLN A 119 -18.68 24.85 -9.46
CA GLN A 119 -19.74 25.25 -8.55
C GLN A 119 -19.36 26.45 -7.66
N GLY A 120 -18.06 26.70 -7.42
CA GLY A 120 -17.59 27.73 -6.50
C GLY A 120 -17.93 27.46 -5.03
N GLY A 121 -17.76 28.45 -4.15
CA GLY A 121 -18.07 28.40 -2.72
C GLY A 121 -17.03 27.69 -1.85
N PRO A 122 -17.38 27.34 -0.61
CA PRO A 122 -16.43 26.87 0.39
C PRO A 122 -15.89 25.47 0.10
N ILE A 123 -14.57 25.30 0.23
CA ILE A 123 -13.86 24.03 0.16
C ILE A 123 -12.82 23.95 1.28
N THR A 124 -12.65 22.78 1.87
CA THR A 124 -11.53 22.45 2.76
C THR A 124 -10.50 21.62 2.00
N VAL A 125 -9.23 21.97 2.13
CA VAL A 125 -8.09 21.29 1.50
C VAL A 125 -7.15 20.80 2.57
N HIS A 126 -6.73 19.54 2.49
CA HIS A 126 -5.65 18.99 3.30
C HIS A 126 -5.02 17.80 2.58
N THR A 127 -3.90 17.32 3.09
CA THR A 127 -3.25 16.10 2.60
C THR A 127 -2.61 15.35 3.75
N GLN A 128 -2.57 14.03 3.65
CA GLN A 128 -1.84 13.15 4.55
C GLN A 128 -1.56 11.84 3.82
N GLY A 129 -0.49 11.13 4.21
CA GLY A 129 -0.15 9.86 3.59
C GLY A 129 1.28 9.45 3.88
N PHE A 130 1.83 8.62 2.99
CA PHE A 130 3.19 8.10 3.08
C PHE A 130 3.97 8.41 1.82
N VAL A 131 5.24 8.79 1.96
CA VAL A 131 6.15 8.99 0.83
C VAL A 131 7.25 7.91 0.88
N PRO A 132 7.57 7.23 -0.23
CA PRO A 132 8.65 6.24 -0.25
C PRO A 132 10.01 6.89 0.03
N VAL A 133 10.74 6.39 1.03
CA VAL A 133 12.15 6.74 1.25
C VAL A 133 13.08 5.77 0.57
N THR A 134 14.21 6.29 0.11
CA THR A 134 15.12 5.56 -0.76
C THR A 134 16.50 5.42 -0.17
N THR A 135 17.07 4.22 -0.32
CA THR A 135 18.47 3.92 -0.04
C THR A 135 19.06 3.25 -1.27
N ASN A 136 20.21 3.72 -1.76
CA ASN A 136 20.87 3.19 -2.95
C ASN A 136 19.94 3.09 -4.18
N ASN A 137 19.14 4.14 -4.44
CA ASN A 137 18.19 4.21 -5.56
C ASN A 137 17.10 3.12 -5.54
N LYS A 138 16.80 2.57 -4.37
CA LYS A 138 15.72 1.60 -4.15
C LYS A 138 14.82 2.08 -3.03
N ILE A 139 13.51 1.85 -3.17
CA ILE A 139 12.55 2.05 -2.08
C ILE A 139 12.93 1.12 -0.92
N ALA A 140 13.24 1.71 0.23
CA ALA A 140 13.70 1.00 1.43
C ALA A 140 12.73 1.16 2.61
N GLY A 141 11.73 2.02 2.47
CA GLY A 141 10.73 2.27 3.50
C GLY A 141 9.84 3.43 3.09
N TYR A 142 9.20 4.03 4.08
CA TYR A 142 8.31 5.17 3.88
C TYR A 142 8.40 6.16 5.05
N ILE A 143 7.98 7.39 4.81
CA ILE A 143 7.83 8.42 5.84
C ILE A 143 6.39 8.97 5.80
N PRO A 144 5.71 9.07 6.95
CA PRO A 144 4.40 9.71 7.02
C PRO A 144 4.52 11.22 6.80
N TYR A 145 3.45 11.81 6.27
CA TYR A 145 3.30 13.25 6.16
C TYR A 145 1.85 13.66 6.43
N SER A 146 1.67 14.91 6.83
CA SER A 146 0.35 15.54 6.95
C SER A 146 0.46 17.05 6.74
N SER A 147 -0.68 17.69 6.48
CA SER A 147 -0.78 19.13 6.35
C SER A 147 -1.72 19.78 7.36
N ASN A 148 -1.66 21.11 7.44
CA ASN A 148 -2.77 21.89 7.98
C ASN A 148 -4.04 21.73 7.12
N GLU A 149 -5.19 22.02 7.71
CA GLU A 149 -6.42 22.28 6.95
C GLU A 149 -6.40 23.71 6.40
N LEU A 150 -6.63 23.85 5.10
CA LEU A 150 -6.76 25.13 4.42
C LEU A 150 -8.22 25.29 3.94
N LYS A 151 -8.90 26.33 4.43
CA LYS A 151 -10.27 26.66 4.01
C LYS A 151 -10.22 27.75 2.95
N LEU A 152 -10.91 27.51 1.84
CA LEU A 152 -10.92 28.36 0.65
C LEU A 152 -12.36 28.75 0.30
N GLU A 153 -12.54 29.96 -0.20
CA GLU A 153 -13.75 30.36 -0.93
C GLU A 153 -13.42 30.41 -2.42
N VAL A 154 -14.00 29.49 -3.20
CA VAL A 154 -13.72 29.36 -4.63
C VAL A 154 -14.65 30.24 -5.45
N ASP A 155 -14.08 31.12 -6.26
CA ASP A 155 -14.78 31.82 -7.34
C ASP A 155 -15.00 30.85 -8.51
N ALA A 156 -16.28 30.59 -8.80
CA ALA A 156 -16.71 29.67 -9.85
C ALA A 156 -16.18 30.05 -11.25
N ALA A 157 -16.18 31.34 -11.61
CA ALA A 157 -15.78 31.80 -12.92
C ALA A 157 -14.26 31.68 -13.10
N LYS A 158 -13.49 31.99 -12.05
CA LYS A 158 -12.03 31.81 -12.06
C LYS A 158 -11.64 30.33 -12.07
N ALA A 159 -12.36 29.49 -11.33
CA ALA A 159 -12.12 28.05 -11.34
C ALA A 159 -12.42 27.44 -12.72
N ALA A 160 -13.51 27.86 -13.38
CA ALA A 160 -13.86 27.41 -14.72
C ALA A 160 -12.86 27.86 -15.82
N ALA A 161 -12.07 28.90 -15.56
CA ALA A 161 -11.03 29.37 -16.48
C ALA A 161 -9.73 28.55 -16.39
N VAL A 162 -9.56 27.71 -15.35
CA VAL A 162 -8.43 26.79 -15.23
C VAL A 162 -8.66 25.61 -16.15
N GLY A 163 -7.75 25.40 -17.10
CA GLY A 163 -7.82 24.24 -18.00
C GLY A 163 -7.60 22.94 -17.23
N ALA A 164 -8.43 21.93 -17.54
CA ALA A 164 -8.20 20.57 -17.03
C ALA A 164 -6.84 20.05 -17.51
N SER A 165 -6.08 19.43 -16.60
CA SER A 165 -4.78 18.84 -16.90
C SER A 165 -4.90 17.64 -17.83
N ILE A 166 -5.99 16.89 -17.71
CA ILE A 166 -6.34 15.77 -18.60
C ILE A 166 -7.15 16.29 -19.78
N LYS A 167 -6.68 16.02 -21.00
CA LYS A 167 -7.42 16.30 -22.24
C LYS A 167 -7.98 14.99 -22.77
N PRO A 168 -9.29 14.72 -22.65
CA PRO A 168 -9.86 13.45 -23.07
C PRO A 168 -9.53 13.15 -24.53
N LEU A 169 -9.14 11.90 -24.81
CA LEU A 169 -8.96 11.42 -26.17
C LEU A 169 -10.30 10.98 -26.77
N ASP A 170 -10.44 11.15 -28.09
CA ASP A 170 -11.57 10.58 -28.82
C ASP A 170 -11.55 9.05 -28.69
N ARG A 171 -12.54 8.50 -27.99
CA ARG A 171 -12.67 7.05 -27.76
C ARG A 171 -12.62 6.29 -29.08
N ARG A 172 -11.50 5.61 -29.35
CA ARG A 172 -11.38 4.62 -30.42
C ARG A 172 -10.69 3.38 -29.87
N THR A 173 -11.43 2.26 -29.93
CA THR A 173 -11.04 0.88 -29.56
C THR A 173 -10.55 0.67 -28.12
N LYS A 174 -11.01 -0.39 -27.44
CA LYS A 174 -10.66 -0.67 -26.03
C LYS A 174 -9.22 -1.19 -25.84
N ILE A 175 -8.62 -1.78 -26.87
CA ILE A 175 -7.16 -1.91 -26.98
C ILE A 175 -6.78 -1.02 -28.16
N THR A 176 -5.96 -0.02 -27.91
CA THR A 176 -5.73 1.03 -28.91
C THR A 176 -4.70 0.65 -29.96
N SER A 177 -4.65 1.40 -31.06
CA SER A 177 -3.65 1.25 -32.12
C SER A 177 -2.20 1.39 -31.67
N SER A 178 -1.94 1.86 -30.45
CA SER A 178 -0.60 1.85 -29.85
C SER A 178 -0.08 0.43 -29.59
N CYS A 179 -0.98 -0.54 -29.43
CA CYS A 179 -0.64 -1.94 -29.20
C CYS A 179 -0.39 -2.67 -30.52
N THR A 180 0.81 -2.52 -31.07
CA THR A 180 1.28 -3.22 -32.27
C THR A 180 2.64 -3.90 -32.06
N GLY A 181 3.01 -4.81 -32.95
CA GLY A 181 4.31 -5.50 -32.91
C GLY A 181 4.59 -6.20 -31.58
N ASP A 182 5.83 -6.10 -31.11
CA ASP A 182 6.29 -6.76 -29.88
C ASP A 182 5.53 -6.29 -28.63
N ARG A 183 5.13 -5.00 -28.57
CA ARG A 183 4.35 -4.46 -27.45
C ARG A 183 3.00 -5.16 -27.30
N ALA A 184 2.34 -5.48 -28.42
CA ALA A 184 1.10 -6.24 -28.39
C ALA A 184 1.32 -7.66 -27.88
N GLY A 185 2.43 -8.31 -28.27
CA GLY A 185 2.79 -9.65 -27.79
C GLY A 185 3.06 -9.68 -26.28
N VAL A 186 3.81 -8.68 -25.78
CA VAL A 186 4.08 -8.50 -24.35
C VAL A 186 2.79 -8.23 -23.58
N LEU A 187 1.97 -7.26 -24.00
CA LEU A 187 0.71 -6.93 -23.32
C LEU A 187 -0.23 -8.14 -23.27
N ASN A 188 -0.44 -8.84 -24.38
CA ASN A 188 -1.34 -10.01 -24.41
C ASN A 188 -0.86 -11.15 -23.50
N THR A 189 0.45 -11.29 -23.32
CA THR A 189 1.02 -12.27 -22.39
C THR A 189 0.84 -11.81 -20.95
N ALA A 190 1.14 -10.54 -20.67
CA ALA A 190 0.96 -9.94 -19.35
C ALA A 190 -0.51 -9.97 -18.89
N LEU A 191 -1.47 -9.69 -19.78
CA LEU A 191 -2.91 -9.77 -19.49
C LEU A 191 -3.35 -11.21 -19.13
N ARG A 192 -2.87 -12.22 -19.87
CA ARG A 192 -3.15 -13.64 -19.56
C ARG A 192 -2.57 -14.04 -18.21
N ASN A 193 -1.35 -13.61 -17.91
CA ASN A 193 -0.71 -13.86 -16.62
C ASN A 193 -1.46 -13.16 -15.48
N ALA A 194 -1.82 -11.88 -15.66
CA ALA A 194 -2.60 -11.10 -14.71
C ALA A 194 -3.96 -11.75 -14.42
N ALA A 195 -4.68 -12.21 -15.45
CA ALA A 195 -5.93 -12.94 -15.29
C ALA A 195 -5.76 -14.21 -14.44
N SER A 196 -4.74 -15.01 -14.72
CA SER A 196 -4.45 -16.23 -13.96
C SER A 196 -4.08 -15.93 -12.51
N ILE A 197 -3.17 -14.99 -12.28
CA ILE A 197 -2.66 -14.61 -10.96
C ILE A 197 -3.77 -13.98 -10.12
N ALA A 198 -4.55 -13.06 -10.67
CA ALA A 198 -5.68 -12.44 -9.99
C ALA A 198 -6.77 -13.46 -9.62
N SER A 199 -7.05 -14.45 -10.49
CA SER A 199 -7.99 -15.53 -10.17
C SER A 199 -7.52 -16.36 -8.97
N LYS A 200 -6.25 -16.77 -8.95
CA LYS A 200 -5.68 -17.51 -7.80
C LYS A 200 -5.73 -16.66 -6.53
N ALA A 201 -5.39 -15.38 -6.63
CA ALA A 201 -5.45 -14.45 -5.51
C ALA A 201 -6.88 -14.27 -5.00
N ALA A 202 -7.88 -14.25 -5.87
CA ALA A 202 -9.28 -14.18 -5.45
C ALA A 202 -9.75 -15.43 -4.71
N ASP A 203 -9.31 -16.62 -5.14
CA ASP A 203 -9.60 -17.87 -4.44
C ASP A 203 -8.90 -17.91 -3.07
N ALA A 204 -7.63 -17.48 -3.00
CA ALA A 204 -6.92 -17.34 -1.73
C ALA A 204 -7.55 -16.29 -0.80
N ALA A 205 -8.04 -15.17 -1.33
CA ALA A 205 -8.80 -14.20 -0.56
C ALA A 205 -10.08 -14.83 0.02
N SER A 206 -10.76 -15.67 -0.75
CA SER A 206 -12.02 -16.32 -0.32
C SER A 206 -11.80 -17.40 0.75
N SER A 207 -10.79 -18.26 0.59
CA SER A 207 -10.64 -19.47 1.40
C SER A 207 -9.19 -19.91 1.69
N GLY A 208 -8.20 -19.09 1.33
CA GLY A 208 -6.78 -19.36 1.61
C GLY A 208 -6.34 -18.98 3.03
N SER A 209 -5.02 -18.92 3.24
CA SER A 209 -4.41 -18.59 4.53
C SER A 209 -4.90 -17.25 5.09
N SER A 210 -5.45 -17.27 6.32
CA SER A 210 -5.84 -16.07 7.05
C SER A 210 -4.63 -15.22 7.43
N THR A 211 -3.51 -15.84 7.79
CA THR A 211 -2.24 -15.15 8.10
C THR A 211 -1.73 -14.36 6.91
N LEU A 212 -1.63 -15.00 5.73
CA LEU A 212 -1.21 -14.30 4.51
C LEU A 212 -2.18 -13.18 4.15
N PHE A 213 -3.49 -13.39 4.32
CA PHE A 213 -4.48 -12.34 4.04
C PHE A 213 -4.32 -11.13 4.99
N ALA A 214 -4.19 -11.39 6.29
CA ALA A 214 -4.00 -10.36 7.31
C ALA A 214 -2.72 -9.54 7.09
N GLU A 215 -1.67 -10.16 6.55
CA GLU A 215 -0.42 -9.49 6.19
C GLU A 215 -0.63 -8.32 5.22
N TYR A 216 -1.57 -8.40 4.29
CA TYR A 216 -1.84 -7.31 3.33
C TYR A 216 -3.06 -6.48 3.69
N PHE A 217 -4.11 -7.08 4.24
CA PHE A 217 -5.41 -6.41 4.44
C PHE A 217 -5.81 -6.19 5.90
N LYS A 218 -4.99 -6.63 6.87
CA LYS A 218 -5.11 -6.35 8.31
C LYS A 218 -6.35 -6.86 9.02
N ASP A 219 -7.27 -7.48 8.29
CA ASP A 219 -8.56 -7.93 8.79
C ASP A 219 -8.90 -9.23 8.04
N THR A 220 -9.39 -10.26 8.73
CA THR A 220 -9.71 -11.57 8.15
C THR A 220 -11.21 -11.85 8.10
N SER A 221 -12.05 -10.86 8.42
CA SER A 221 -13.50 -10.99 8.42
C SER A 221 -14.03 -11.37 7.04
N GLY A 222 -15.11 -12.14 7.04
CA GLY A 222 -15.75 -12.62 5.80
C GLY A 222 -16.15 -11.49 4.84
N ASN A 223 -16.47 -10.29 5.37
CA ASN A 223 -16.79 -9.12 4.56
C ASN A 223 -15.56 -8.58 3.79
N ILE A 224 -14.42 -8.40 4.48
CA ILE A 224 -13.19 -7.90 3.85
C ILE A 224 -12.67 -8.93 2.84
N ARG A 225 -12.64 -10.21 3.23
CA ARG A 225 -12.25 -11.32 2.33
C ARG A 225 -13.12 -11.38 1.07
N SER A 226 -14.44 -11.27 1.22
CA SER A 226 -15.37 -11.26 0.08
C SER A 226 -15.16 -10.04 -0.82
N ASN A 227 -14.90 -8.87 -0.26
CA ASN A 227 -14.63 -7.65 -1.03
C ASN A 227 -13.34 -7.79 -1.86
N VAL A 228 -12.24 -8.21 -1.22
CA VAL A 228 -10.95 -8.43 -1.90
C VAL A 228 -11.09 -9.49 -3.01
N ALA A 229 -11.76 -10.60 -2.71
CA ALA A 229 -12.01 -11.65 -3.70
C ALA A 229 -12.87 -11.15 -4.88
N ALA A 230 -13.91 -10.36 -4.62
CA ALA A 230 -14.77 -9.81 -5.66
C ALA A 230 -14.01 -8.85 -6.58
N ARG A 231 -13.18 -7.95 -6.02
CA ARG A 231 -12.33 -7.06 -6.80
C ARG A 231 -11.32 -7.83 -7.64
N LEU A 232 -10.62 -8.82 -7.08
CA LEU A 232 -9.65 -9.63 -7.83
C LEU A 232 -10.31 -10.49 -8.93
N LYS A 233 -11.54 -10.98 -8.72
CA LYS A 233 -12.34 -11.65 -9.78
C LYS A 233 -12.70 -10.68 -10.90
N ALA A 234 -13.06 -9.44 -10.57
CA ALA A 234 -13.34 -8.41 -11.55
C ALA A 234 -12.08 -8.06 -12.36
N VAL A 235 -10.92 -7.91 -11.71
CA VAL A 235 -9.62 -7.72 -12.35
C VAL A 235 -9.29 -8.89 -13.28
N ALA A 236 -9.50 -10.13 -12.85
CA ALA A 236 -9.25 -11.31 -13.70
C ALA A 236 -10.17 -11.35 -14.93
N SER A 237 -11.44 -10.95 -14.76
CA SER A 237 -12.42 -10.85 -15.84
C SER A 237 -12.07 -9.74 -16.83
N GLU A 238 -11.62 -8.59 -16.34
CA GLU A 238 -11.16 -7.48 -17.17
C GLU A 238 -9.95 -7.91 -18.01
N ALA A 239 -8.94 -8.50 -17.37
CA ALA A 239 -7.70 -8.93 -18.01
C ALA A 239 -7.91 -10.03 -19.06
N SER A 240 -8.94 -10.87 -18.93
CA SER A 240 -9.28 -11.92 -19.90
C SER A 240 -10.21 -11.48 -21.03
N SER A 241 -10.70 -10.23 -21.00
CA SER A 241 -11.72 -9.73 -21.92
C SER A 241 -11.24 -9.47 -23.35
N ASN A 242 -9.92 -9.51 -23.61
CA ASN A 242 -9.29 -9.26 -24.91
C ASN A 242 -9.80 -7.98 -25.61
N GLY A 243 -9.95 -6.88 -24.86
CA GLY A 243 -10.50 -5.63 -25.37
C GLY A 243 -12.03 -5.55 -25.39
N GLY A 244 -12.72 -6.44 -24.66
CA GLY A 244 -14.16 -6.38 -24.42
C GLY A 244 -14.57 -5.71 -23.11
N GLY A 245 -13.63 -5.53 -22.17
CA GLY A 245 -13.85 -5.10 -20.79
C GLY A 245 -14.19 -3.63 -20.57
N SER A 246 -14.26 -3.19 -19.33
CA SER A 246 -14.63 -1.83 -18.94
C SER A 246 -13.52 -0.80 -19.15
N THR A 247 -12.28 -1.23 -19.39
CA THR A 247 -11.13 -0.35 -19.55
C THR A 247 -10.75 -0.14 -21.03
N THR A 248 -10.07 0.98 -21.30
CA THR A 248 -9.33 1.19 -22.53
C THR A 248 -7.83 1.15 -22.23
N TYR A 249 -7.09 0.31 -22.96
CA TYR A 249 -5.68 0.04 -22.71
C TYR A 249 -4.80 0.64 -23.81
N TYR A 250 -3.80 1.42 -23.40
CA TYR A 250 -2.77 2.00 -24.26
C TYR A 250 -1.42 1.34 -23.98
N CYS A 251 -0.79 0.80 -25.03
CA CYS A 251 0.56 0.25 -24.95
C CYS A 251 1.64 1.33 -24.99
N SER A 252 1.27 2.57 -25.28
CA SER A 252 2.19 3.70 -25.34
C SER A 252 1.44 4.92 -24.91
N ASP A 253 2.12 5.78 -24.19
CA ASP A 253 1.53 6.95 -23.58
C ASP A 253 1.06 7.98 -24.62
N PRO A 254 -0.26 8.21 -24.76
CA PRO A 254 -0.79 9.21 -25.67
C PRO A 254 -0.88 10.61 -25.03
N TYR A 255 -0.67 10.72 -23.73
CA TYR A 255 -0.85 11.94 -22.94
C TYR A 255 0.47 12.61 -22.54
N GLY A 256 1.57 11.86 -22.48
CA GLY A 256 2.90 12.34 -22.10
C GLY A 256 3.10 12.50 -20.58
N TYR A 257 2.47 11.64 -19.78
CA TYR A 257 2.61 11.60 -18.31
C TYR A 257 3.53 10.49 -17.80
N CYS A 258 4.10 9.68 -18.70
CA CYS A 258 5.12 8.70 -18.33
C CYS A 258 6.46 9.38 -18.04
N ASP A 259 6.86 9.36 -16.77
CA ASP A 259 8.20 9.77 -16.32
C ASP A 259 9.20 8.58 -16.35
N SER A 260 10.49 8.88 -16.23
CA SER A 260 11.65 7.99 -16.19
C SER A 260 11.58 6.86 -15.15
N ASN A 261 10.71 6.97 -14.13
CA ASN A 261 10.54 5.99 -13.07
C ASN A 261 9.10 5.48 -12.90
N VAL A 262 8.20 5.78 -13.85
CA VAL A 262 6.81 5.31 -13.88
C VAL A 262 6.71 4.07 -14.77
N LEU A 263 6.10 3.00 -14.26
CA LEU A 263 5.84 1.74 -14.96
C LEU A 263 4.56 1.83 -15.80
N ALA A 264 3.49 2.35 -15.21
CA ALA A 264 2.19 2.51 -15.84
C ALA A 264 1.39 3.57 -15.07
N TYR A 265 0.24 3.97 -15.62
CA TYR A 265 -0.71 4.78 -14.89
C TYR A 265 -2.15 4.54 -15.38
N THR A 266 -3.11 4.90 -14.53
CA THR A 266 -4.54 4.83 -14.80
C THR A 266 -5.18 6.21 -14.69
N LEU A 267 -6.13 6.50 -15.58
CA LEU A 267 -7.10 7.59 -15.49
C LEU A 267 -8.44 7.02 -15.00
N PRO A 268 -8.77 7.12 -13.69
CA PRO A 268 -9.96 6.49 -13.14
C PRO A 268 -11.27 7.05 -13.74
N SER A 269 -11.29 8.36 -14.00
CA SER A 269 -12.46 9.07 -14.53
C SER A 269 -12.91 8.59 -15.92
N THR A 270 -11.96 8.08 -16.73
CA THR A 270 -12.23 7.56 -18.08
C THR A 270 -12.05 6.05 -18.22
N ASN A 271 -11.55 5.37 -17.17
CA ASN A 271 -11.15 3.96 -17.16
C ASN A 271 -10.09 3.65 -18.22
N GLU A 272 -9.08 4.51 -18.32
CA GLU A 272 -7.97 4.31 -19.25
C GLU A 272 -6.73 3.87 -18.51
N VAL A 273 -6.08 2.82 -19.00
CA VAL A 273 -4.82 2.29 -18.46
C VAL A 273 -3.74 2.47 -19.51
N VAL A 274 -2.57 2.95 -19.08
CA VAL A 274 -1.46 3.29 -19.97
C VAL A 274 -0.18 2.65 -19.45
N ASN A 275 0.46 1.86 -20.30
CA ASN A 275 1.83 1.39 -20.04
C ASN A 275 2.85 2.47 -20.42
N CYS A 276 3.80 2.71 -19.52
CA CYS A 276 5.01 3.47 -19.81
C CYS A 276 6.10 2.57 -20.39
N GLU A 277 7.16 3.17 -20.95
CA GLU A 277 8.26 2.43 -21.57
C GLU A 277 8.92 1.43 -20.60
N LEU A 278 9.04 1.79 -19.31
CA LEU A 278 9.63 0.92 -18.31
C LEU A 278 8.86 -0.39 -18.09
N PHE A 279 7.55 -0.43 -18.32
CA PHE A 279 6.75 -1.66 -18.22
C PHE A 279 7.35 -2.79 -19.07
N TYR A 280 7.79 -2.47 -20.29
CA TYR A 280 8.31 -3.45 -21.24
C TYR A 280 9.70 -3.98 -20.86
N THR A 281 10.36 -3.37 -19.88
CA THR A 281 11.65 -3.82 -19.35
C THR A 281 11.50 -4.73 -18.13
N LEU A 282 10.28 -4.87 -17.58
CA LEU A 282 9.99 -5.78 -16.49
C LEU A 282 9.95 -7.24 -16.98
N GLN A 283 10.18 -8.17 -16.05
CA GLN A 283 9.88 -9.58 -16.30
C GLN A 283 8.36 -9.77 -16.48
N GLY A 284 7.97 -10.78 -17.26
CA GLY A 284 6.54 -11.09 -17.46
C GLY A 284 5.83 -11.50 -16.17
N VAL A 285 6.50 -12.34 -15.38
CA VAL A 285 6.14 -12.72 -14.01
C VAL A 285 7.47 -12.88 -13.25
N THR A 286 7.60 -12.25 -12.10
CA THR A 286 8.81 -12.35 -11.26
C THR A 286 8.83 -13.66 -10.48
N ASN A 287 10.02 -14.11 -10.08
CA ASN A 287 10.20 -15.19 -9.11
C ASN A 287 10.51 -14.66 -7.69
N ASP A 288 10.61 -13.34 -7.54
CA ASP A 288 10.91 -12.70 -6.25
C ASP A 288 9.61 -12.34 -5.54
N CYS A 289 9.51 -12.76 -4.27
CA CYS A 289 8.46 -12.29 -3.38
C CYS A 289 8.50 -10.77 -3.29
N HIS A 290 7.34 -10.15 -3.47
CA HIS A 290 7.14 -8.70 -3.47
C HIS A 290 7.83 -7.97 -4.63
N GLY A 291 8.35 -8.71 -5.60
CA GLY A 291 8.95 -8.15 -6.81
C GLY A 291 7.90 -7.55 -7.76
N GLN A 292 8.32 -6.55 -8.54
CA GLN A 292 7.47 -5.97 -9.58
C GLN A 292 7.64 -6.72 -10.90
N ASP A 293 6.52 -6.98 -11.57
CA ASP A 293 6.49 -7.59 -12.89
C ASP A 293 5.34 -7.00 -13.74
N GLN A 294 5.25 -7.41 -14.99
CA GLN A 294 4.22 -6.95 -15.91
C GLN A 294 2.82 -7.36 -15.46
N ALA A 295 2.65 -8.58 -14.94
CA ALA A 295 1.34 -9.11 -14.56
C ALA A 295 0.74 -8.39 -13.33
N THR A 296 1.54 -8.20 -12.29
CA THR A 296 1.15 -7.50 -11.05
C THR A 296 1.01 -6.00 -11.26
N THR A 297 1.76 -5.41 -12.20
CA THR A 297 1.53 -4.03 -12.66
C THR A 297 0.15 -3.89 -13.31
N ILE A 298 -0.27 -4.84 -14.16
CA ILE A 298 -1.63 -4.84 -14.71
C ILE A 298 -2.69 -4.98 -13.60
N ILE A 299 -2.47 -5.88 -12.64
CA ILE A 299 -3.39 -6.06 -11.51
C ILE A 299 -3.54 -4.75 -10.72
N HIS A 300 -2.44 -4.07 -10.42
CA HIS A 300 -2.42 -2.77 -9.76
C HIS A 300 -3.28 -1.76 -10.53
N GLU A 301 -2.97 -1.53 -11.81
CA GLU A 301 -3.67 -0.53 -12.63
C GLU A 301 -5.17 -0.82 -12.79
N PHE A 302 -5.55 -2.08 -12.99
CA PHE A 302 -6.98 -2.43 -13.08
C PHE A 302 -7.75 -2.22 -11.77
N THR A 303 -7.08 -2.22 -10.62
CA THR A 303 -7.76 -1.90 -9.36
C THR A 303 -8.13 -0.41 -9.26
N HIS A 304 -7.40 0.48 -9.92
CA HIS A 304 -7.71 1.92 -9.95
C HIS A 304 -8.97 2.23 -10.77
N ALA A 305 -9.30 1.40 -11.77
CA ALA A 305 -10.40 1.64 -12.69
C ALA A 305 -11.77 1.32 -12.04
N PRO A 306 -12.61 2.32 -11.72
CA PRO A 306 -13.90 2.07 -11.05
C PRO A 306 -14.89 1.27 -11.90
N GLY A 307 -14.71 1.26 -13.22
CA GLY A 307 -15.46 0.44 -14.16
C GLY A 307 -15.12 -1.05 -14.10
N VAL A 308 -13.97 -1.41 -13.51
CA VAL A 308 -13.63 -2.81 -13.19
C VAL A 308 -14.31 -3.20 -11.88
N TYR A 309 -14.09 -2.44 -10.81
CA TYR A 309 -14.77 -2.65 -9.53
C TYR A 309 -14.83 -1.33 -8.73
N PRO A 310 -16.02 -0.80 -8.42
CA PRO A 310 -16.14 0.45 -7.67
C PRO A 310 -16.08 0.25 -6.14
N PRO A 311 -15.52 1.21 -5.38
CA PRO A 311 -14.73 2.35 -5.87
C PRO A 311 -13.39 1.87 -6.45
N GLY A 312 -12.81 2.64 -7.36
CA GLY A 312 -11.41 2.43 -7.75
C GLY A 312 -10.48 2.61 -6.55
N THR A 313 -9.37 1.90 -6.53
CA THR A 313 -8.33 2.07 -5.49
C THR A 313 -7.55 3.38 -5.68
N GLU A 314 -6.85 3.76 -4.62
CA GLU A 314 -5.91 4.86 -4.53
C GLU A 314 -4.46 4.32 -4.43
N ASP A 315 -3.49 5.22 -4.45
CA ASP A 315 -2.07 4.94 -4.23
C ASP A 315 -1.66 5.44 -2.84
N LEU A 316 -1.91 4.63 -1.81
CA LEU A 316 -1.73 5.03 -0.40
C LEU A 316 -0.39 4.57 0.19
N GLY A 317 0.21 3.53 -0.40
CA GLY A 317 1.52 3.03 0.00
C GLY A 317 2.15 2.16 -1.08
N TYR A 318 3.33 2.55 -1.55
CA TYR A 318 4.11 1.81 -2.54
C TYR A 318 5.14 0.88 -1.90
N GLY A 319 5.22 -0.33 -2.44
CA GLY A 319 6.11 -1.39 -1.99
C GLY A 319 5.59 -2.09 -0.75
N TYR A 320 6.18 -3.26 -0.49
CA TYR A 320 5.77 -4.16 0.60
C TYR A 320 5.65 -3.44 1.95
N SER A 321 6.73 -2.78 2.39
CA SER A 321 6.77 -2.15 3.72
C SER A 321 5.68 -1.08 3.91
N ALA A 322 5.39 -0.27 2.90
CA ALA A 322 4.35 0.77 3.03
C ALA A 322 2.95 0.15 2.95
N ALA A 323 2.70 -0.73 1.98
CA ALA A 323 1.39 -1.36 1.79
C ALA A 323 0.98 -2.20 3.01
N THR A 324 1.92 -2.90 3.66
CA THR A 324 1.65 -3.69 4.86
C THR A 324 1.68 -2.86 6.16
N ALA A 325 2.00 -1.57 6.11
CA ALA A 325 1.86 -0.67 7.25
C ALA A 325 0.53 0.09 7.27
N LEU A 326 -0.25 0.01 6.18
CA LEU A 326 -1.55 0.67 6.08
C LEU A 326 -2.56 0.09 7.07
N SER A 327 -3.55 0.92 7.43
CA SER A 327 -4.74 0.45 8.14
C SER A 327 -5.54 -0.53 7.26
N ALA A 328 -6.44 -1.32 7.85
CA ALA A 328 -7.31 -2.23 7.08
C ALA A 328 -8.10 -1.49 5.99
N ASN A 329 -8.63 -0.30 6.33
CA ASN A 329 -9.40 0.51 5.39
C ASN A 329 -8.53 1.05 4.26
N ASP A 330 -7.32 1.53 4.56
CA ASP A 330 -6.42 2.05 3.54
C ASP A 330 -5.87 0.92 2.66
N ALA A 331 -5.51 -0.23 3.25
CA ALA A 331 -5.08 -1.40 2.50
C ALA A 331 -6.16 -1.91 1.53
N LEU A 332 -7.44 -1.91 1.95
CA LEU A 332 -8.56 -2.24 1.07
C LEU A 332 -8.72 -1.23 -0.07
N ASN A 333 -8.27 0.00 0.10
CA ASN A 333 -8.32 1.05 -0.91
C ASN A 333 -6.96 1.31 -1.58
N ASN A 334 -5.94 0.49 -1.36
CA ASN A 334 -4.60 0.67 -1.93
C ASN A 334 -4.33 -0.32 -3.06
N ALA A 335 -4.01 0.16 -4.26
CA ALA A 335 -3.77 -0.70 -5.42
C ALA A 335 -2.60 -1.68 -5.21
N ASP A 336 -1.54 -1.24 -4.52
CA ASP A 336 -0.37 -2.09 -4.32
C ASP A 336 -0.61 -3.27 -3.37
N SER A 337 -1.54 -3.11 -2.41
CA SER A 337 -1.93 -4.21 -1.52
C SER A 337 -2.50 -5.40 -2.31
N TYR A 338 -3.24 -5.14 -3.39
CA TYR A 338 -3.75 -6.18 -4.29
C TYR A 338 -2.65 -6.82 -5.14
N ALA A 339 -1.75 -6.01 -5.71
CA ALA A 339 -0.66 -6.50 -6.54
C ALA A 339 0.32 -7.38 -5.74
N LEU A 340 0.68 -6.93 -4.53
CA LEU A 340 1.58 -7.64 -3.63
C LEU A 340 0.93 -8.92 -3.08
N PHE A 341 -0.33 -8.87 -2.65
CA PHE A 341 -1.05 -10.08 -2.22
C PHE A 341 -1.13 -11.11 -3.36
N ALA A 342 -1.40 -10.68 -4.59
CA ALA A 342 -1.48 -11.57 -5.72
C ALA A 342 -0.12 -12.18 -6.11
N ASN A 343 0.96 -11.40 -6.02
CA ASN A 343 2.33 -11.90 -6.13
C ASN A 343 2.62 -12.98 -5.06
N ALA A 344 2.34 -12.65 -3.79
CA ALA A 344 2.63 -13.53 -2.66
C ALA A 344 1.87 -14.84 -2.71
N VAL A 345 0.61 -14.82 -3.15
CA VAL A 345 -0.19 -16.03 -3.40
C VAL A 345 0.40 -16.84 -4.57
N ASN A 346 0.81 -16.20 -5.66
CA ASN A 346 1.34 -16.91 -6.82
C ASN A 346 2.69 -17.60 -6.54
N LEU A 347 3.51 -17.00 -5.67
CA LEU A 347 4.86 -17.48 -5.34
C LEU A 347 4.93 -18.26 -4.00
N ASN A 348 3.83 -18.32 -3.23
CA ASN A 348 3.76 -18.94 -1.90
C ASN A 348 4.76 -18.33 -0.89
N CYS A 349 4.78 -16.99 -0.79
CA CYS A 349 5.75 -16.22 0.00
C CYS A 349 5.59 -16.26 1.53
N GLN A 350 4.87 -17.24 2.10
CA GLN A 350 4.52 -17.24 3.52
C GLN A 350 5.77 -17.09 4.42
N GLY A 351 5.76 -16.07 5.30
CA GLY A 351 6.84 -15.81 6.26
C GLY A 351 8.05 -15.04 5.71
N GLN A 352 8.05 -14.62 4.44
CA GLN A 352 9.14 -13.81 3.89
C GLN A 352 8.86 -12.31 4.06
N THR A 353 9.33 -11.75 5.17
CA THR A 353 9.40 -10.29 5.33
C THR A 353 10.43 -9.74 4.33
N GLY A 354 10.03 -8.77 3.52
CA GLY A 354 10.82 -8.31 2.39
C GLY A 354 12.25 -7.86 2.76
N GLY A 355 13.25 -8.58 2.23
CA GLY A 355 14.65 -8.17 2.27
C GLY A 355 15.64 -9.29 2.58
N GLN A 356 15.84 -10.27 1.68
CA GLN A 356 17.08 -11.05 1.66
C GLN A 356 17.60 -11.21 0.22
N PRO A 357 18.88 -10.88 -0.05
CA PRO A 357 19.52 -11.20 -1.32
C PRO A 357 20.00 -12.65 -1.31
N TRP A 358 19.56 -13.40 -2.34
CA TRP A 358 20.15 -14.61 -2.91
C TRP A 358 20.58 -15.76 -2.01
N GLY A 359 19.91 -16.90 -2.22
CA GLY A 359 20.56 -18.21 -2.26
C GLY A 359 20.46 -19.02 -0.99
N GLN A 360 19.29 -19.57 -0.69
CA GLN A 360 19.17 -20.83 0.04
C GLN A 360 17.85 -21.50 -0.35
N THR A 361 17.96 -22.68 -0.97
CA THR A 361 16.89 -23.67 -1.08
C THR A 361 16.46 -24.07 0.33
N GLY A 362 15.41 -23.43 0.85
CA GLY A 362 14.82 -23.75 2.14
C GLY A 362 13.74 -24.81 1.99
N GLY A 363 13.97 -25.99 2.56
CA GLY A 363 13.07 -27.12 2.55
C GLY A 363 11.74 -26.86 3.27
N GLN A 364 10.74 -27.61 2.83
CA GLN A 364 9.41 -27.70 3.41
C GLN A 364 9.44 -28.03 4.91
N THR A 365 8.51 -27.47 5.67
CA THR A 365 7.95 -28.12 6.86
C THR A 365 6.47 -28.37 6.63
N MET A 366 6.11 -29.66 6.59
CA MET A 366 4.73 -30.16 6.68
C MET A 366 4.34 -30.25 8.17
N TRP A 367 3.09 -29.93 8.48
CA TRP A 367 2.47 -30.25 9.77
C TRP A 367 1.67 -31.55 9.62
N ASP A 368 1.94 -32.54 10.47
CA ASP A 368 1.25 -33.84 10.48
C ASP A 368 0.77 -34.12 11.92
N GLY A 369 -0.40 -33.57 12.27
CA GLY A 369 -0.99 -33.68 13.61
C GLY A 369 -2.52 -33.76 13.57
N ASN A 370 -3.11 -34.71 14.31
CA ASN A 370 -4.56 -34.91 14.37
C ASN A 370 -5.24 -33.98 15.38
N TYR A 371 -6.29 -33.26 14.94
CA TYR A 371 -7.13 -32.40 15.77
C TYR A 371 -8.08 -33.23 16.65
N GLN A 372 -8.17 -32.93 17.95
CA GLN A 372 -9.18 -33.51 18.87
C GLN A 372 -10.26 -32.45 19.19
N PRO A 373 -11.56 -32.83 19.28
CA PRO A 373 -12.65 -31.87 19.50
C PRO A 373 -12.59 -31.20 20.89
N GLY A 374 -12.58 -29.86 20.94
CA GLY A 374 -12.70 -29.08 22.18
C GLY A 374 -11.66 -27.99 22.43
N GLN A 375 -10.72 -27.73 21.50
CA GLN A 375 -9.71 -26.68 21.63
C GLN A 375 -10.13 -25.37 20.94
N THR A 376 -9.87 -24.23 21.58
CA THR A 376 -9.98 -22.87 21.01
C THR A 376 -8.69 -22.48 20.30
N GLU A 377 -8.79 -21.73 19.19
CA GLU A 377 -7.64 -21.21 18.44
C GLU A 377 -6.84 -20.18 19.28
N PRO A 378 -5.50 -20.20 19.24
CA PRO A 378 -4.69 -19.17 19.90
C PRO A 378 -4.78 -17.84 19.13
N GLU A 379 -5.00 -16.74 19.85
CA GLU A 379 -5.00 -15.39 19.30
C GLU A 379 -3.57 -14.83 19.27
N THR A 380 -3.09 -14.50 18.07
CA THR A 380 -1.79 -13.84 17.75
C THR A 380 -0.49 -14.63 18.01
N GLU A 381 0.24 -14.87 16.90
CA GLU A 381 1.64 -15.31 16.74
C GLU A 381 2.37 -15.90 17.98
N ALA A 382 1.99 -17.11 18.38
CA ALA A 382 2.85 -18.00 19.16
C ALA A 382 3.42 -19.08 18.23
N MET A 383 4.75 -19.11 18.04
CA MET A 383 5.44 -20.27 17.44
C MET A 383 5.81 -21.23 18.58
N TRP A 384 5.33 -22.47 18.50
CA TRP A 384 5.52 -23.47 19.54
C TRP A 384 5.89 -24.82 18.94
N ASP A 385 6.95 -25.45 19.44
CA ASP A 385 7.40 -26.79 19.03
C ASP A 385 7.45 -27.73 20.26
N GLY A 386 6.28 -28.14 20.76
CA GLY A 386 6.12 -28.96 21.97
C GLY A 386 4.79 -29.73 22.04
N ASN A 387 4.58 -30.52 23.11
CA ASN A 387 3.36 -31.32 23.34
C ASN A 387 2.44 -30.70 24.41
N TYR A 388 1.19 -30.34 24.05
CA TYR A 388 0.28 -29.60 24.93
C TYR A 388 -0.47 -30.52 25.90
N GLN A 389 -0.54 -30.14 27.18
CA GLN A 389 -1.26 -30.88 28.23
C GLN A 389 -2.46 -30.05 28.75
N PRO A 390 -3.62 -30.67 29.04
CA PRO A 390 -4.80 -29.94 29.55
C PRO A 390 -4.53 -29.24 30.89
N GLY A 391 -4.79 -27.93 30.96
CA GLY A 391 -4.73 -27.13 32.20
C GLY A 391 -3.59 -26.10 32.28
N GLN A 392 -2.85 -25.86 31.20
CA GLN A 392 -1.84 -24.79 31.10
C GLN A 392 -2.48 -23.46 30.66
N THR A 393 -1.91 -22.33 31.09
CA THR A 393 -2.26 -20.97 30.62
C THR A 393 -1.37 -20.56 29.46
N GLU A 394 -1.88 -19.74 28.54
CA GLU A 394 -1.14 -19.22 27.37
C GLU A 394 -0.13 -18.13 27.80
N PRO A 395 1.10 -18.13 27.25
CA PRO A 395 2.08 -17.08 27.51
C PRO A 395 1.84 -15.85 26.62
N ASP A 396 1.95 -14.64 27.19
CA ASP A 396 1.80 -13.38 26.47
C ASP A 396 3.12 -12.91 25.83
N THR A 397 3.09 -12.70 24.51
CA THR A 397 4.14 -12.10 23.64
C THR A 397 5.50 -12.80 23.51
N MET A 398 5.75 -13.30 22.28
CA MET A 398 7.02 -13.70 21.65
C MET A 398 8.11 -14.29 22.57
N THR A 399 7.87 -15.52 23.02
CA THR A 399 8.87 -16.36 23.71
C THR A 399 9.19 -17.56 22.82
N MET A 400 10.44 -17.68 22.35
CA MET A 400 10.92 -18.91 21.71
C MET A 400 11.47 -19.85 22.79
N TRP A 401 10.97 -21.08 22.85
CA TRP A 401 11.37 -22.07 23.85
C TRP A 401 11.42 -23.47 23.27
N ASP A 402 12.49 -24.20 23.54
CA ASP A 402 12.72 -25.60 23.14
C ASP A 402 13.03 -26.43 24.41
N GLY A 403 12.02 -27.13 24.95
CA GLY A 403 12.14 -27.88 26.22
C GLY A 403 10.87 -28.62 26.67
N ASN A 404 10.84 -29.19 27.89
CA ASN A 404 9.65 -29.81 28.51
C ASN A 404 9.21 -29.06 29.79
N TYR A 405 7.92 -28.74 29.90
CA TYR A 405 7.37 -27.92 31.00
C TYR A 405 6.80 -28.80 32.12
N GLN A 406 7.15 -28.49 33.38
CA GLN A 406 6.67 -29.23 34.56
C GLN A 406 5.65 -28.38 35.35
N PRO A 407 4.58 -28.96 35.90
CA PRO A 407 3.59 -28.19 36.67
C PRO A 407 4.20 -27.46 37.88
N GLY A 408 4.00 -26.14 37.96
CA GLY A 408 4.37 -25.31 39.12
C GLY A 408 5.54 -24.33 38.91
N GLN A 409 6.02 -24.12 37.68
CA GLN A 409 7.00 -23.09 37.35
C GLN A 409 6.33 -21.74 37.03
N THR A 410 7.04 -20.62 37.20
CA THR A 410 6.59 -19.27 36.83
C THR A 410 7.22 -18.83 35.50
N GLU A 411 6.45 -18.12 34.67
CA GLU A 411 6.90 -17.64 33.35
C GLU A 411 7.99 -16.55 33.47
N PRO A 412 9.01 -16.54 32.61
CA PRO A 412 10.00 -15.47 32.56
C PRO A 412 9.49 -14.27 31.73
N ASP A 413 9.65 -13.06 32.26
CA ASP A 413 9.28 -11.82 31.57
C ASP A 413 10.41 -11.28 30.68
N THR A 414 10.08 -11.02 29.41
CA THR A 414 10.84 -10.27 28.39
C THR A 414 12.25 -10.76 27.99
N MET A 415 12.29 -11.30 26.77
CA MET A 415 13.43 -11.49 25.85
C MET A 415 14.70 -12.15 26.42
N THR A 416 14.56 -13.43 26.76
CA THR A 416 15.69 -14.33 27.05
C THR A 416 15.72 -15.44 26.00
N MET A 417 16.73 -15.46 25.12
CA MET A 417 17.03 -16.66 24.33
C MET A 417 17.78 -17.62 25.24
N TRP A 418 17.23 -18.83 25.42
CA TRP A 418 17.82 -19.84 26.27
C TRP A 418 17.96 -21.15 25.51
N ASP A 419 19.16 -21.72 25.55
CA ASP A 419 19.54 -22.88 24.75
C ASP A 419 20.32 -23.84 25.66
N ASP A 420 19.69 -24.29 26.76
CA ASP A 420 20.12 -25.45 27.58
C ASP A 420 19.16 -25.79 28.75
N ASN A 421 19.29 -27.00 29.31
CA ASN A 421 18.46 -27.51 30.43
C ASN A 421 18.70 -26.78 31.78
N TYR A 422 17.64 -26.25 32.38
CA TYR A 422 17.69 -25.58 33.69
C TYR A 422 17.78 -26.57 34.87
N GLN A 423 18.64 -26.27 35.84
CA GLN A 423 18.76 -27.00 37.12
C GLN A 423 18.20 -26.13 38.26
N PRO A 424 17.44 -26.68 39.23
CA PRO A 424 16.84 -25.88 40.31
C PRO A 424 17.89 -25.16 41.18
N GLY A 425 17.78 -23.83 41.29
CA GLY A 425 18.53 -23.02 42.26
C GLY A 425 19.48 -21.95 41.71
N GLN A 426 19.45 -21.63 40.41
CA GLN A 426 20.20 -20.51 39.84
C GLN A 426 19.36 -19.21 39.82
N THR A 427 20.00 -18.06 39.96
CA THR A 427 19.37 -16.73 39.83
C THR A 427 19.71 -16.11 38.48
N GLU A 428 18.73 -15.45 37.86
CA GLU A 428 18.85 -14.82 36.53
C GLU A 428 19.90 -13.68 36.49
N PRO A 429 20.64 -13.52 35.38
CA PRO A 429 21.42 -12.32 35.13
C PRO A 429 20.57 -11.21 34.48
N GLU A 430 20.72 -9.97 34.95
CA GLU A 430 20.05 -8.79 34.40
C GLU A 430 20.60 -8.35 33.02
N THR A 431 19.74 -7.64 32.28
CA THR A 431 19.68 -7.40 30.83
C THR A 431 20.92 -6.90 30.06
N GLN A 432 21.00 -7.41 28.81
CA GLN A 432 21.76 -7.01 27.60
C GLN A 432 23.30 -7.08 27.61
N THR A 433 23.88 -8.02 26.83
CA THR A 433 24.83 -7.78 25.72
C THR A 433 25.04 -9.08 24.93
N THR A 434 24.83 -9.05 23.61
CA THR A 434 25.28 -10.10 22.68
C THR A 434 26.78 -10.00 22.45
N TRP A 435 27.53 -11.10 22.62
CA TRP A 435 28.93 -11.19 22.19
C TRP A 435 29.17 -12.49 21.42
N TYR A 436 29.56 -12.37 20.14
CA TYR A 436 30.00 -13.48 19.30
C TYR A 436 31.52 -13.60 19.39
N GLY A 437 32.02 -14.72 19.91
CA GLY A 437 33.44 -15.07 19.83
C GLY A 437 33.74 -16.47 20.36
N PHE A 438 34.28 -17.33 19.51
CA PHE A 438 34.76 -18.66 19.90
C PHE A 438 35.98 -18.55 20.82
N TYR A 439 35.96 -19.29 21.95
CA TYR A 439 37.17 -19.67 22.66
C TYR A 439 37.13 -21.16 22.97
N ARG A 440 38.09 -21.89 22.39
CA ARG A 440 38.39 -23.28 22.73
C ARG A 440 39.12 -23.34 24.08
N ALA A 441 38.84 -24.38 24.85
CA ALA A 441 39.89 -25.18 25.48
C ALA A 441 39.84 -26.57 24.85
#